data_AF-A0A3R6PRM5-F1
#
_entry.id   AF-A0A3R6PRM5-F1
#
_cell.length_a   1.000
_cell.length_b   1.000
_cell.length_c   1.000
_cell.angle_alpha   90.00
_cell.angle_beta   90.00
_cell.angle_gamma   90.00
#
_symmetry.space_group_name_H-M   'P 1'
#
loop_
_entity.id
_entity.type
_entity.pdbx_description
1 polymer ?
#
loop_
_entity_poly.entity_id
_entity_poly.type
_entity_poly.pdbx_seq_one_letter_code
_entity_poly.pdbx_strand_id
1 'polypeptide(L)'
;MKKTVFTAPMAALLLLSCAQAPQEKGKEITYTPQAPYNPPTYVCYKAPAPIKIDGKLSPEEWDAIPWTTDFVDIEGDKRPKPLLQTRAKMTYDDNGMYFAVLMEEPHVWATITEHDAVIYQDNDFEIFLNPTNDTHNYLEYEVNALGTEWDLFLSKPYRDNPQVLNNWEFAGMKSAVYVDGTLNNPKDTDKSWSVEVFIPWSSIYQVARGKKGPVDGEHIRTNFSRVEWTTEVQDGKYVKVPIKGEDKIREYNWVWAPTGVINIHMPEYWGFVQISDKVAGTGETPFVTDPNDEVKWLLRNLYYRQNEYAATFGEYAPFVAALKPEELCPAEQAKQISLFNTPSMYEITLPGTDGNVWHIRQDGMVWASKK
;
A
#
# COMPACT_ATOMS: atom_id res chain seq x y z
N MET A 1 -18.13 -92.11 47.33
CA MET A 1 -17.56 -90.78 47.67
C MET A 1 -17.21 -90.06 46.37
N LYS A 2 -17.86 -88.90 46.18
CA LYS A 2 -17.64 -87.79 45.22
C LYS A 2 -17.12 -88.13 43.81
N LYS A 3 -18.04 -88.11 42.84
CA LYS A 3 -17.79 -88.00 41.39
C LYS A 3 -17.51 -86.55 41.02
N THR A 4 -16.39 -86.33 40.34
CA THR A 4 -15.92 -85.07 39.78
C THR A 4 -16.72 -84.73 38.53
N VAL A 5 -17.34 -83.55 38.48
CA VAL A 5 -17.98 -83.00 37.28
C VAL A 5 -17.14 -81.82 36.80
N PHE A 6 -16.62 -81.94 35.58
CA PHE A 6 -15.93 -80.88 34.85
C PHE A 6 -16.95 -79.86 34.35
N THR A 7 -16.76 -78.58 34.70
CA THR A 7 -17.41 -77.45 34.05
C THR A 7 -16.36 -76.68 33.24
N ALA A 8 -16.54 -76.64 31.92
CA ALA A 8 -15.70 -75.86 31.02
C ALA A 8 -16.07 -74.37 31.11
N PRO A 9 -15.11 -73.43 31.21
CA PRO A 9 -15.42 -72.02 31.08
C PRO A 9 -15.51 -71.65 29.59
N MET A 10 -16.65 -71.09 29.22
CA MET A 10 -16.92 -70.48 27.91
C MET A 10 -16.05 -69.21 27.81
N ALA A 11 -15.00 -69.23 27.00
CA ALA A 11 -14.23 -68.04 26.68
C ALA A 11 -15.04 -67.18 25.69
N ALA A 12 -15.64 -66.09 26.17
CA ALA A 12 -16.23 -65.08 25.31
C ALA A 12 -15.08 -64.27 24.67
N LEU A 13 -14.83 -64.48 23.38
CA LEU A 13 -14.03 -63.57 22.57
C LEU A 13 -14.80 -62.24 22.46
N LEU A 14 -14.41 -61.25 23.25
CA LEU A 14 -14.73 -59.86 22.97
C LEU A 14 -13.94 -59.43 21.72
N LEU A 15 -14.60 -59.48 20.57
CA LEU A 15 -14.16 -58.76 19.38
C LEU A 15 -14.23 -57.26 19.70
N LEU A 16 -13.10 -56.68 20.10
CA LEU A 16 -12.89 -55.23 20.05
C LEU A 16 -13.02 -54.82 18.59
N SER A 17 -14.21 -54.34 18.19
CA SER A 17 -14.33 -53.60 16.95
C SER A 17 -13.50 -52.33 17.13
N CYS A 18 -12.44 -52.21 16.33
CA CYS A 18 -11.81 -50.91 16.10
C CYS A 18 -12.84 -50.04 15.39
N ALA A 19 -13.71 -49.37 16.16
CA ALA A 19 -14.42 -48.22 15.65
C ALA A 19 -13.35 -47.17 15.33
N GLN A 20 -12.98 -47.04 14.05
CA GLN A 20 -12.23 -45.88 13.59
C GLN A 20 -12.95 -44.65 14.11
N ALA A 21 -12.23 -43.83 14.88
CA ALA A 21 -12.69 -42.49 15.20
C ALA A 21 -13.12 -41.82 13.89
N PRO A 22 -14.23 -41.07 13.87
CA PRO A 22 -14.62 -40.33 12.67
C PRO A 22 -13.41 -39.52 12.22
N GLN A 23 -12.89 -39.84 11.03
CA GLN A 23 -11.87 -39.04 10.39
C GLN A 23 -12.48 -37.65 10.26
N GLU A 24 -11.98 -36.68 11.03
CA GLU A 24 -12.40 -35.30 10.87
C GLU A 24 -12.26 -34.98 9.38
N LYS A 25 -13.38 -34.65 8.72
CA LYS A 25 -13.31 -34.05 7.39
C LYS A 25 -12.39 -32.85 7.57
N GLY A 26 -11.22 -32.88 6.94
CA GLY A 26 -10.24 -31.80 7.05
C GLY A 26 -10.96 -30.48 6.78
N LYS A 27 -10.67 -29.45 7.57
CA LYS A 27 -11.28 -28.13 7.36
C LYS A 27 -11.07 -27.75 5.90
N GLU A 28 -12.15 -27.47 5.17
CA GLU A 28 -12.05 -26.91 3.82
C GLU A 28 -11.88 -25.39 3.94
N ILE A 29 -11.00 -24.82 3.11
CA ILE A 29 -10.76 -23.37 3.05
C ILE A 29 -11.18 -22.82 1.69
N THR A 30 -11.88 -21.69 1.71
CA THR A 30 -12.16 -20.85 0.54
C THR A 30 -11.43 -19.54 0.74
N TYR A 31 -10.55 -19.20 -0.20
CA TYR A 31 -9.72 -18.00 -0.10
C TYR A 31 -10.50 -16.76 -0.53
N THR A 32 -10.23 -15.65 0.16
CA THR A 32 -10.83 -14.36 -0.13
C THR A 32 -10.25 -13.79 -1.43
N PRO A 33 -11.08 -13.48 -2.43
CA PRO A 33 -10.62 -12.79 -3.62
C PRO A 33 -10.02 -11.43 -3.25
N GLN A 34 -8.89 -11.09 -3.87
CA GLN A 34 -8.26 -9.79 -3.69
C GLN A 34 -8.95 -8.73 -4.54
N ALA A 35 -8.76 -7.46 -4.17
CA ALA A 35 -9.21 -6.35 -5.00
C ALA A 35 -8.51 -6.43 -6.39
N PRO A 36 -9.14 -5.93 -7.46
CA PRO A 36 -8.52 -5.93 -8.78
C PRO A 36 -7.15 -5.24 -8.76
N TYR A 37 -6.15 -5.90 -9.35
CA TYR A 37 -4.82 -5.33 -9.51
C TYR A 37 -4.81 -4.37 -10.69
N ASN A 38 -4.95 -3.08 -10.39
CA ASN A 38 -4.94 -2.03 -11.39
C ASN A 38 -4.27 -0.75 -10.86
N PRO A 39 -2.99 -0.83 -10.44
CA PRO A 39 -2.27 0.35 -9.98
C PRO A 39 -2.17 1.39 -11.11
N PRO A 40 -2.41 2.68 -10.83
CA PRO A 40 -2.24 3.73 -11.82
C PRO A 40 -0.77 3.89 -12.20
N THR A 41 -0.52 4.48 -13.36
CA THR A 41 0.84 4.70 -13.88
C THR A 41 1.09 6.18 -14.11
N TYR A 42 2.33 6.60 -13.96
CA TYR A 42 2.77 7.97 -14.17
C TYR A 42 4.19 8.00 -14.72
N VAL A 43 4.48 8.92 -15.64
CA VAL A 43 5.85 9.16 -16.12
C VAL A 43 6.35 10.47 -15.51
N CYS A 44 7.36 10.36 -14.65
CA CYS A 44 8.01 11.47 -13.97
C CYS A 44 9.16 12.01 -14.82
N TYR A 45 8.93 13.18 -15.40
CA TYR A 45 9.89 13.89 -16.24
C TYR A 45 10.81 14.79 -15.42
N LYS A 46 11.95 15.19 -15.99
CA LYS A 46 12.79 16.23 -15.41
C LYS A 46 12.07 17.58 -15.42
N ALA A 47 12.27 18.35 -14.36
CA ALA A 47 11.70 19.69 -14.23
C ALA A 47 12.21 20.59 -15.37
N PRO A 48 11.34 21.38 -16.02
CA PRO A 48 11.74 22.27 -17.11
C PRO A 48 12.47 23.53 -16.64
N ALA A 49 12.30 23.88 -15.37
CA ALA A 49 12.92 25.00 -14.68
C ALA A 49 13.07 24.66 -13.18
N PRO A 50 13.90 25.39 -12.42
CA PRO A 50 13.93 25.26 -10.96
C PRO A 50 12.55 25.52 -10.35
N ILE A 51 12.11 24.66 -9.44
CA ILE A 51 10.85 24.80 -8.71
C ILE A 51 11.13 25.42 -7.34
N LYS A 52 10.42 26.49 -7.03
CA LYS A 52 10.44 27.11 -5.72
C LYS A 52 9.35 26.49 -4.86
N ILE A 53 9.73 25.91 -3.73
CA ILE A 53 8.79 25.38 -2.74
C ILE A 53 8.18 26.54 -1.95
N ASP A 54 7.05 27.05 -2.41
CA ASP A 54 6.26 28.10 -1.74
C ASP A 54 4.76 27.78 -1.62
N GLY A 55 4.39 26.55 -1.98
CA GLY A 55 3.07 25.96 -1.85
C GLY A 55 2.18 26.28 -3.05
N LYS A 56 2.64 27.11 -3.99
CA LYS A 56 1.84 27.55 -5.14
C LYS A 56 2.28 26.81 -6.40
N LEU A 57 1.30 26.20 -7.07
CA LEU A 57 1.51 25.64 -8.40
C LEU A 57 1.56 26.78 -9.44
N SER A 58 2.65 27.54 -9.41
CA SER A 58 2.83 28.73 -10.23
C SER A 58 2.88 28.37 -11.72
N PRO A 59 2.35 29.24 -12.60
CA PRO A 59 2.53 29.11 -14.04
C PRO A 59 4.02 29.01 -14.39
N GLU A 60 4.34 28.34 -15.50
CA GLU A 60 5.70 28.03 -15.99
C GLU A 60 6.47 26.97 -15.18
N GLU A 61 6.36 26.94 -13.86
CA GLU A 61 7.03 25.92 -13.01
C GLU A 61 6.36 24.55 -13.16
N TRP A 62 5.03 24.52 -13.15
CA TRP A 62 4.26 23.27 -13.13
C TRP A 62 3.52 22.96 -14.42
N ASP A 63 3.37 23.92 -15.35
CA ASP A 63 2.45 23.80 -16.49
C ASP A 63 2.75 22.61 -17.41
N ALA A 64 4.04 22.35 -17.66
CA ALA A 64 4.47 21.27 -18.54
C ALA A 64 4.45 19.88 -17.88
N ILE A 65 4.30 19.82 -16.55
CA ILE A 65 4.31 18.57 -15.78
C ILE A 65 2.89 17.99 -15.78
N PRO A 66 2.70 16.72 -16.17
CA PRO A 66 1.37 16.13 -16.27
C PRO A 66 0.72 15.96 -14.91
N TRP A 67 -0.61 16.05 -14.86
CA TRP A 67 -1.39 15.67 -13.69
C TRP A 67 -1.50 14.14 -13.59
N THR A 68 -1.61 13.63 -12.37
CA THR A 68 -2.22 12.32 -12.13
C THR A 68 -3.68 12.33 -12.58
N THR A 69 -4.30 11.16 -12.65
CA THR A 69 -5.76 11.09 -12.57
C THR A 69 -6.25 11.67 -11.25
N ASP A 70 -7.51 12.08 -11.21
CA ASP A 70 -8.18 12.46 -9.97
C ASP A 70 -8.16 11.30 -8.97
N PHE A 71 -8.06 11.64 -7.68
CA PHE A 71 -8.12 10.67 -6.62
C PHE A 71 -9.50 10.03 -6.54
N VAL A 72 -9.56 8.83 -6.01
CA VAL A 72 -10.78 8.03 -5.82
C VAL A 72 -10.88 7.60 -4.37
N ASP A 73 -12.04 7.07 -3.95
CA ASP A 73 -12.13 6.45 -2.63
C ASP A 73 -11.17 5.26 -2.51
N ILE A 74 -10.53 5.09 -1.35
CA ILE A 74 -9.57 3.99 -1.11
C ILE A 74 -10.18 2.60 -1.33
N GLU A 75 -11.49 2.45 -1.12
CA GLU A 75 -12.23 1.21 -1.38
C GLU A 75 -12.55 1.02 -2.89
N GLY A 76 -12.14 1.95 -3.75
CA GLY A 76 -12.39 1.97 -5.19
C GLY A 76 -13.88 2.20 -5.51
N ASP A 77 -14.37 1.53 -6.55
CA ASP A 77 -15.76 1.69 -7.04
C ASP A 77 -16.84 1.17 -6.07
N LYS A 78 -16.46 0.63 -4.90
CA LYS A 78 -17.39 0.27 -3.82
C LYS A 78 -18.04 1.50 -3.19
N ARG A 79 -17.42 2.68 -3.34
CA ARG A 79 -17.88 3.96 -2.79
C ARG A 79 -18.06 4.99 -3.92
N PRO A 80 -18.87 6.04 -3.70
CA PRO A 80 -18.95 7.16 -4.63
C PRO A 80 -17.58 7.82 -4.84
N LYS A 81 -17.41 8.47 -6.00
CA LYS A 81 -16.23 9.31 -6.24
C LYS A 81 -16.15 10.44 -5.21
N PRO A 82 -14.92 10.93 -4.89
CA PRO A 82 -14.72 12.09 -4.04
C PRO A 82 -15.58 13.29 -4.44
N LEU A 83 -16.06 14.03 -3.43
CA LEU A 83 -16.88 15.22 -3.63
C LEU A 83 -16.07 16.45 -4.02
N LEU A 84 -14.76 16.43 -3.74
CA LEU A 84 -13.83 17.52 -3.96
C LEU A 84 -12.66 16.98 -4.78
N GLN A 85 -12.33 17.64 -5.90
CA GLN A 85 -11.25 17.16 -6.76
C GLN A 85 -9.91 17.24 -6.03
N THR A 86 -9.14 16.17 -6.13
CA THR A 86 -7.75 16.12 -5.66
C THR A 86 -6.91 15.42 -6.73
N ARG A 87 -5.77 16.01 -7.08
CA ARG A 87 -4.82 15.48 -8.07
C ARG A 87 -3.42 16.02 -7.80
N ALA A 88 -2.41 15.26 -8.23
CA ALA A 88 -1.02 15.56 -7.96
C ALA A 88 -0.17 15.66 -9.24
N LYS A 89 1.02 16.24 -9.11
CA LYS A 89 2.08 16.29 -10.11
C LYS A 89 3.38 15.80 -9.49
N MET A 90 4.21 15.15 -10.30
CA MET A 90 5.53 14.67 -9.89
C MET A 90 6.56 15.05 -10.96
N THR A 91 7.68 15.61 -10.53
CA THR A 91 8.83 15.85 -11.39
C THR A 91 10.11 15.68 -10.58
N TYR A 92 11.27 15.83 -11.20
CA TYR A 92 12.54 15.73 -10.48
C TYR A 92 13.65 16.55 -11.13
N ASP A 93 14.71 16.78 -10.36
CA ASP A 93 15.98 17.28 -10.86
C ASP A 93 17.13 16.37 -10.37
N ASP A 94 18.38 16.80 -10.56
CA ASP A 94 19.54 16.01 -10.11
C ASP A 94 19.65 15.91 -8.58
N ASN A 95 18.93 16.74 -7.81
CA ASN A 95 19.00 16.82 -6.35
C ASN A 95 17.91 15.99 -5.66
N GLY A 96 16.70 15.96 -6.23
CA GLY A 96 15.57 15.28 -5.62
C GLY A 96 14.32 15.25 -6.47
N MET A 97 13.27 14.70 -5.86
CA MET A 97 11.95 14.60 -6.45
C MET A 97 11.04 15.68 -5.87
N TYR A 98 10.22 16.27 -6.74
CA TYR A 98 9.24 17.29 -6.42
C TYR A 98 7.84 16.71 -6.56
N PHE A 99 7.00 17.04 -5.59
CA PHE A 99 5.58 16.70 -5.55
C PHE A 99 4.80 17.99 -5.42
N ALA A 100 3.68 18.07 -6.14
CA ALA A 100 2.69 19.11 -5.91
C ALA A 100 1.30 18.50 -5.94
N VAL A 101 0.44 18.94 -5.02
CA VAL A 101 -0.97 18.53 -4.98
C VAL A 101 -1.85 19.77 -4.96
N LEU A 102 -2.99 19.70 -5.66
CA LEU A 102 -4.06 20.67 -5.56
C LEU A 102 -5.33 19.98 -5.08
N MET A 103 -5.90 20.50 -4.01
CA MET A 103 -7.09 19.98 -3.35
C MET A 103 -8.18 21.04 -3.34
N GLU A 104 -9.30 20.80 -4.01
CA GLU A 104 -10.50 21.60 -3.81
C GLU A 104 -10.96 21.47 -2.35
N GLU A 105 -11.23 22.59 -1.70
CA GLU A 105 -11.64 22.62 -0.30
C GLU A 105 -12.42 23.92 -0.02
N PRO A 106 -13.74 23.86 0.21
CA PRO A 106 -14.53 25.02 0.60
C PRO A 106 -14.32 25.47 2.05
N HIS A 107 -13.75 24.62 2.90
CA HIS A 107 -13.54 24.87 4.32
C HIS A 107 -12.17 24.35 4.75
N VAL A 108 -11.13 25.17 4.58
CA VAL A 108 -9.77 24.79 4.96
C VAL A 108 -9.59 25.00 6.45
N TRP A 109 -9.30 23.91 7.17
CA TRP A 109 -9.09 23.92 8.62
C TRP A 109 -7.97 22.97 9.01
N ALA A 110 -7.28 23.31 10.09
CA ALA A 110 -6.26 22.49 10.72
C ALA A 110 -5.99 23.00 12.14
N THR A 111 -5.73 22.10 13.08
CA THR A 111 -5.58 22.37 14.50
C THR A 111 -4.28 21.85 15.10
N ILE A 112 -3.65 20.88 14.45
CA ILE A 112 -2.44 20.21 14.93
C ILE A 112 -1.21 21.02 14.53
N THR A 113 -0.38 21.37 15.50
CA THR A 113 0.82 22.21 15.34
C THR A 113 2.10 21.54 15.80
N GLU A 114 2.00 20.38 16.47
CA GLU A 114 3.15 19.62 16.95
C GLU A 114 3.69 18.77 15.80
N HIS A 115 4.98 18.94 15.51
CA HIS A 115 5.72 18.11 14.56
C HIS A 115 5.73 16.66 15.04
N ASP A 116 5.61 15.70 14.11
CA ASP A 116 5.50 14.26 14.39
C ASP A 116 4.29 13.85 15.25
N ALA A 117 3.24 14.66 15.25
CA ALA A 117 1.95 14.27 15.78
C ALA A 117 1.16 13.43 14.76
N VAL A 118 0.13 12.74 15.23
CA VAL A 118 -0.78 11.98 14.38
C VAL A 118 -1.64 12.94 13.54
N ILE A 119 -1.19 13.28 12.31
CA ILE A 119 -1.71 14.40 11.51
C ILE A 119 -3.11 14.14 10.94
N TYR A 120 -3.46 12.89 10.59
CA TYR A 120 -4.78 12.52 10.04
C TYR A 120 -6.00 12.88 10.93
N GLN A 121 -5.78 13.36 12.16
CA GLN A 121 -6.82 13.96 12.98
C GLN A 121 -7.21 15.38 12.53
N ASP A 122 -6.49 16.00 11.60
CA ASP A 122 -6.95 17.10 10.75
C ASP A 122 -7.30 16.58 9.35
N ASN A 123 -7.75 17.46 8.44
CA ASN A 123 -7.60 17.16 7.02
C ASN A 123 -6.11 17.24 6.66
N ASP A 124 -5.61 16.27 5.90
CA ASP A 124 -4.20 16.22 5.53
C ASP A 124 -3.96 15.69 4.12
N PHE A 125 -2.70 15.75 3.71
CA PHE A 125 -2.19 15.14 2.50
C PHE A 125 -0.99 14.27 2.83
N GLU A 126 -0.96 13.06 2.26
CA GLU A 126 0.04 12.05 2.53
C GLU A 126 0.76 11.64 1.23
N ILE A 127 2.08 11.40 1.31
CA ILE A 127 2.93 10.87 0.24
C ILE A 127 3.55 9.55 0.71
N PHE A 128 3.39 8.51 -0.09
CA PHE A 128 3.94 7.18 0.18
C PHE A 128 4.94 6.77 -0.90
N LEU A 129 6.14 6.31 -0.50
CA LEU A 129 7.20 5.92 -1.43
C LEU A 129 7.81 4.57 -1.08
N ASN A 130 7.81 3.62 -2.02
CA ASN A 130 8.62 2.41 -1.96
C ASN A 130 9.59 2.36 -3.17
N PRO A 131 10.80 2.93 -3.04
CA PRO A 131 11.75 3.11 -4.15
C PRO A 131 12.46 1.82 -4.59
N THR A 132 12.32 0.74 -3.82
CA THR A 132 12.87 -0.58 -4.11
C THR A 132 11.86 -1.52 -4.78
N ASN A 133 10.57 -1.16 -4.81
CA ASN A 133 9.49 -2.00 -5.36
C ASN A 133 9.49 -3.44 -4.79
N ASP A 134 9.81 -3.59 -3.50
CA ASP A 134 9.89 -4.85 -2.76
C ASP A 134 8.85 -4.95 -1.62
N THR A 135 7.98 -3.93 -1.53
CA THR A 135 6.96 -3.70 -0.49
C THR A 135 7.50 -3.51 0.92
N HIS A 136 8.80 -3.30 1.10
CA HIS A 136 9.46 -3.12 2.38
C HIS A 136 10.19 -1.79 2.43
N ASN A 137 10.56 -1.36 3.64
CA ASN A 137 11.36 -0.15 3.86
C ASN A 137 10.78 1.07 3.12
N TYR A 138 9.47 1.25 3.23
CA TYR A 138 8.76 2.34 2.56
C TYR A 138 8.68 3.57 3.47
N LEU A 139 8.53 4.71 2.81
CA LEU A 139 8.61 6.04 3.41
C LEU A 139 7.24 6.70 3.32
N GLU A 140 6.95 7.53 4.30
CA GLU A 140 5.68 8.22 4.45
C GLU A 140 5.94 9.66 4.89
N TYR A 141 5.13 10.57 4.38
CA TYR A 141 5.11 11.99 4.73
C TYR A 141 3.66 12.44 4.79
N GLU A 142 3.25 13.07 5.88
CA GLU A 142 1.93 13.67 6.09
C GLU A 142 2.08 15.17 6.34
N VAL A 143 1.10 15.96 5.89
CA VAL A 143 1.04 17.39 6.16
C VAL A 143 -0.40 17.91 6.20
N ASN A 144 -0.73 18.71 7.21
CA ASN A 144 -2.02 19.40 7.27
C ASN A 144 -1.95 20.81 6.65
N ALA A 145 -3.09 21.51 6.62
CA ALA A 145 -3.18 22.85 6.05
C ALA A 145 -2.39 23.94 6.81
N LEU A 146 -1.86 23.65 8.01
CA LEU A 146 -0.92 24.55 8.72
C LEU A 146 0.53 24.39 8.24
N GLY A 147 0.84 23.34 7.47
CA GLY A 147 2.21 22.94 7.18
C GLY A 147 2.87 22.20 8.34
N THR A 148 2.09 21.60 9.24
CA THR A 148 2.61 20.70 10.27
C THR A 148 2.89 19.35 9.64
N GLU A 149 4.14 18.91 9.74
CA GLU A 149 4.64 17.72 9.06
C GLU A 149 4.80 16.54 10.02
N TRP A 150 4.68 15.34 9.46
CA TRP A 150 5.08 14.09 10.09
C TRP A 150 5.67 13.17 9.03
N ASP A 151 6.89 12.69 9.22
CA ASP A 151 7.50 11.70 8.33
C ASP A 151 7.89 10.42 9.05
N LEU A 152 7.79 9.32 8.31
CA LEU A 152 7.95 7.99 8.88
C LEU A 152 8.73 7.08 7.95
N PHE A 153 9.48 6.20 8.59
CA PHE A 153 10.02 4.99 7.97
C PHE A 153 9.26 3.77 8.49
N LEU A 154 8.80 2.92 7.57
CA LEU A 154 8.14 1.67 7.87
C LEU A 154 8.90 0.50 7.25
N SER A 155 9.32 -0.45 8.08
CA SER A 155 10.10 -1.59 7.57
C SER A 155 9.28 -2.53 6.68
N LYS A 156 7.94 -2.56 6.85
CA LYS A 156 6.99 -3.41 6.11
C LYS A 156 5.53 -3.01 6.40
N PRO A 157 4.53 -3.61 5.74
CA PRO A 157 3.12 -3.32 5.99
C PRO A 157 2.66 -3.67 7.42
N TYR A 158 1.70 -2.93 7.97
CA TYR A 158 1.17 -3.15 9.34
C TYR A 158 0.69 -4.58 9.60
N ARG A 159 0.08 -5.23 8.60
CA ARG A 159 -0.35 -6.63 8.66
C ARG A 159 0.80 -7.61 8.96
N ASP A 160 2.04 -7.20 8.68
CA ASP A 160 3.25 -8.00 8.84
C ASP A 160 4.08 -7.56 10.07
N ASN A 161 3.49 -6.78 10.98
CA ASN A 161 4.06 -6.28 12.24
C ASN A 161 5.41 -5.53 12.06
N PRO A 162 5.38 -4.29 11.54
CA PRO A 162 6.57 -3.53 11.20
C PRO A 162 7.28 -2.95 12.42
N GLN A 163 8.49 -2.46 12.17
CA GLN A 163 9.07 -1.39 12.95
C GLN A 163 8.67 -0.08 12.28
N VAL A 164 8.07 0.83 13.03
CA VAL A 164 7.70 2.16 12.59
C VAL A 164 8.60 3.14 13.33
N LEU A 165 9.36 3.93 12.59
CA LEU A 165 10.26 4.94 13.15
C LEU A 165 9.62 6.31 12.98
N ASN A 166 8.95 6.78 14.03
CA ASN A 166 8.26 8.08 14.06
C ASN A 166 9.21 9.27 14.22
N ASN A 167 10.50 9.02 14.45
CA ASN A 167 11.54 10.04 14.64
C ASN A 167 12.60 9.99 13.53
N TRP A 168 12.24 9.33 12.43
CA TRP A 168 13.04 9.30 11.22
C TRP A 168 12.62 10.47 10.35
N GLU A 169 13.57 11.07 9.63
CA GLU A 169 13.33 12.32 8.91
C GLU A 169 13.82 12.22 7.46
N PHE A 170 13.10 12.85 6.53
CA PHE A 170 13.60 13.17 5.21
C PHE A 170 14.61 14.32 5.30
N ALA A 171 15.85 13.98 5.64
CA ALA A 171 16.92 14.97 5.76
C ALA A 171 17.03 15.86 4.51
N GLY A 172 16.92 17.18 4.69
CA GLY A 172 17.02 18.16 3.60
C GLY A 172 15.74 18.34 2.77
N MET A 173 14.62 17.73 3.18
CA MET A 173 13.30 18.00 2.63
C MET A 173 12.91 19.47 2.79
N LYS A 174 12.03 19.92 1.90
CA LYS A 174 11.35 21.20 2.00
C LYS A 174 9.90 20.98 1.66
N SER A 175 8.99 21.60 2.40
CA SER A 175 7.59 21.71 1.99
C SER A 175 7.09 23.14 2.14
N ALA A 176 5.96 23.41 1.49
CA ALA A 176 5.19 24.61 1.71
C ALA A 176 3.72 24.36 1.40
N VAL A 177 2.84 25.02 2.16
CA VAL A 177 1.39 25.00 1.98
C VAL A 177 0.91 26.36 1.54
N TYR A 178 -0.02 26.37 0.59
CA TYR A 178 -0.76 27.57 0.18
C TYR A 178 -2.26 27.34 0.29
N VAL A 179 -2.99 28.32 0.84
CA VAL A 179 -4.45 28.32 0.94
C VAL A 179 -5.01 29.42 0.04
N ASP A 180 -5.84 29.06 -0.94
CA ASP A 180 -6.64 30.01 -1.72
C ASP A 180 -7.96 30.26 -0.97
N GLY A 181 -7.85 31.06 0.08
CA GLY A 181 -8.90 31.26 1.09
C GLY A 181 -8.36 31.81 2.40
N THR A 182 -9.07 31.53 3.49
CA THR A 182 -8.72 31.94 4.86
C THR A 182 -8.74 30.73 5.79
N LEU A 183 -7.56 30.17 6.09
CA LEU A 183 -7.40 29.03 7.00
C LEU A 183 -8.13 29.26 8.34
N ASN A 184 -8.89 28.26 8.79
CA ASN A 184 -9.62 28.24 10.06
C ASN A 184 -10.69 29.34 10.18
N ASN A 185 -11.28 29.80 9.07
CA ASN A 185 -12.36 30.78 9.09
C ASN A 185 -13.70 30.19 8.64
N PRO A 186 -14.56 29.74 9.57
CA PRO A 186 -15.86 29.16 9.21
C PRO A 186 -16.90 30.17 8.71
N LYS A 187 -16.52 31.44 8.48
CA LYS A 187 -17.43 32.51 8.03
C LYS A 187 -17.37 32.75 6.53
N ASP A 188 -16.34 32.27 5.84
CA ASP A 188 -16.20 32.36 4.40
C ASP A 188 -16.19 30.96 3.76
N THR A 189 -15.92 30.95 2.46
CA THR A 189 -15.81 29.74 1.66
C THR A 189 -14.52 29.86 0.88
N ASP A 190 -13.63 28.91 1.13
CA ASP A 190 -12.34 28.79 0.46
C ASP A 190 -12.53 28.15 -0.92
N LYS A 191 -11.46 28.08 -1.70
CA LYS A 191 -11.49 27.39 -3.00
C LYS A 191 -10.69 26.10 -2.96
N SER A 192 -9.49 26.19 -2.42
CA SER A 192 -8.53 25.10 -2.44
C SER A 192 -7.38 25.36 -1.49
N TRP A 193 -6.62 24.32 -1.22
CA TRP A 193 -5.27 24.42 -0.72
C TRP A 193 -4.34 23.52 -1.54
N SER A 194 -3.06 23.86 -1.55
CA SER A 194 -2.03 23.14 -2.28
C SER A 194 -0.80 22.95 -1.42
N VAL A 195 -0.08 21.88 -1.71
CA VAL A 195 1.17 21.54 -1.06
C VAL A 195 2.21 21.33 -2.13
N GLU A 196 3.40 21.87 -1.92
CA GLU A 196 4.61 21.50 -2.65
C GLU A 196 5.59 20.83 -1.70
N VAL A 197 6.22 19.75 -2.15
CA VAL A 197 7.23 19.02 -1.38
C VAL A 197 8.42 18.72 -2.28
N PHE A 198 9.62 18.99 -1.79
CA PHE A 198 10.88 18.53 -2.37
C PHE A 198 11.55 17.54 -1.43
N ILE A 199 11.85 16.35 -1.93
CA ILE A 199 12.54 15.30 -1.18
C ILE A 199 13.87 14.97 -1.88
N PRO A 200 15.03 15.15 -1.22
CA PRO A 200 16.32 14.79 -1.79
C PRO A 200 16.41 13.31 -2.18
N TRP A 201 17.09 13.02 -3.28
CA TRP A 201 17.34 11.63 -3.71
C TRP A 201 18.11 10.82 -2.67
N SER A 202 19.01 11.46 -1.92
CA SER A 202 19.72 10.82 -0.81
C SER A 202 18.77 10.32 0.28
N SER A 203 17.65 11.01 0.49
CA SER A 203 16.67 10.70 1.52
C SER A 203 15.66 9.67 1.03
N ILE A 204 15.27 9.70 -0.26
CA ILE A 204 14.47 8.63 -0.87
C ILE A 204 15.26 7.32 -0.94
N TYR A 205 16.50 7.34 -1.46
CA TYR A 205 17.28 6.11 -1.67
C TYR A 205 18.08 5.66 -0.45
N GLN A 206 17.92 6.26 0.73
CA GLN A 206 18.59 5.78 1.94
C GLN A 206 18.19 4.34 2.31
N VAL A 207 17.00 3.91 1.88
CA VAL A 207 16.48 2.54 2.04
C VAL A 207 16.94 1.57 0.94
N ALA A 208 17.59 2.08 -0.10
CA ALA A 208 18.06 1.30 -1.25
C ALA A 208 19.59 1.21 -1.26
N ARG A 209 20.13 0.11 -0.71
CA ARG A 209 21.58 -0.07 -0.53
C ARG A 209 22.36 0.14 -1.84
N GLY A 210 23.28 1.11 -1.82
CA GLY A 210 24.19 1.39 -2.94
C GLY A 210 23.58 2.25 -4.05
N LYS A 211 22.30 2.62 -3.95
CA LYS A 211 21.62 3.51 -4.89
C LYS A 211 21.86 4.97 -4.48
N LYS A 212 22.19 5.82 -5.45
CA LYS A 212 22.55 7.23 -5.23
C LYS A 212 21.56 8.23 -5.84
N GLY A 213 20.68 7.77 -6.69
CA GLY A 213 19.78 8.58 -7.49
C GLY A 213 19.00 7.71 -8.45
N PRO A 214 18.09 8.32 -9.21
CA PRO A 214 17.21 7.59 -10.09
C PRO A 214 17.91 7.21 -11.40
N VAL A 215 17.33 6.25 -12.11
CA VAL A 215 17.78 5.81 -13.44
C VAL A 215 16.59 5.87 -14.41
N ASP A 216 16.84 6.26 -15.66
CA ASP A 216 15.82 6.26 -16.71
C ASP A 216 15.14 4.88 -16.84
N GLY A 217 13.81 4.88 -16.92
CA GLY A 217 12.98 3.69 -17.02
C GLY A 217 12.72 2.97 -15.70
N GLU A 218 13.35 3.35 -14.59
CA GLU A 218 13.07 2.72 -13.30
C GLU A 218 11.67 3.08 -12.78
N HIS A 219 11.10 2.18 -11.98
CA HIS A 219 9.82 2.41 -11.32
C HIS A 219 9.99 2.63 -9.82
N ILE A 220 9.39 3.70 -9.31
CA ILE A 220 9.17 3.95 -7.88
C ILE A 220 7.69 3.67 -7.60
N ARG A 221 7.40 2.90 -6.55
CA ARG A 221 6.03 2.68 -6.10
C ARG A 221 5.60 3.90 -5.30
N THR A 222 4.53 4.56 -5.72
CA THR A 222 4.07 5.82 -5.11
C THR A 222 2.57 5.80 -4.89
N ASN A 223 2.12 6.30 -3.75
CA ASN A 223 0.72 6.63 -3.55
C ASN A 223 0.59 7.98 -2.88
N PHE A 224 -0.62 8.51 -2.96
CA PHE A 224 -1.03 9.71 -2.26
C PHE A 224 -2.34 9.44 -1.56
N SER A 225 -2.54 10.06 -0.40
CA SER A 225 -3.81 10.07 0.30
C SER A 225 -4.19 11.52 0.63
N ARG A 226 -5.49 11.77 0.65
CA ARG A 226 -6.10 12.90 1.33
C ARG A 226 -7.03 12.33 2.38
N VAL A 227 -6.74 12.60 3.64
CA VAL A 227 -7.70 12.38 4.72
C VAL A 227 -8.65 13.57 4.75
N GLU A 228 -9.94 13.28 4.69
CA GLU A 228 -10.98 14.30 4.63
C GLU A 228 -12.09 14.03 5.67
N TRP A 229 -12.25 14.94 6.61
CA TRP A 229 -13.31 14.88 7.62
C TRP A 229 -14.51 15.71 7.21
N THR A 230 -15.70 15.11 7.35
CA THR A 230 -16.93 15.89 7.29
C THR A 230 -17.04 16.77 8.53
N THR A 231 -17.19 18.08 8.34
CA THR A 231 -17.34 19.04 9.42
C THR A 231 -18.61 19.88 9.27
N GLU A 232 -19.11 20.38 10.40
CA GLU A 232 -20.13 21.43 10.48
C GLU A 232 -19.63 22.57 11.35
N VAL A 233 -20.15 23.78 11.11
CA VAL A 233 -19.83 24.95 11.93
C VAL A 233 -20.73 24.98 13.17
N GLN A 234 -20.14 24.84 14.36
CA GLN A 234 -20.82 24.99 15.65
C GLN A 234 -20.05 26.01 16.50
N ASP A 235 -20.75 27.02 17.02
CA ASP A 235 -20.16 28.11 17.82
C ASP A 235 -18.93 28.78 17.18
N GLY A 236 -18.94 28.90 15.85
CA GLY A 236 -17.84 29.49 15.08
C GLY A 236 -16.59 28.64 14.99
N LYS A 237 -16.72 27.30 15.13
CA LYS A 237 -15.64 26.32 14.97
C LYS A 237 -16.08 25.17 14.08
N TYR A 238 -15.14 24.56 13.38
CA TYR A 238 -15.36 23.29 12.70
C TYR A 238 -15.46 22.16 13.73
N VAL A 239 -16.54 21.39 13.65
CA VAL A 239 -16.79 20.21 14.48
C VAL A 239 -17.01 19.03 13.53
N LYS A 240 -16.22 17.96 13.73
CA LYS A 240 -16.35 16.72 12.96
C LYS A 240 -17.72 16.08 13.20
N VAL A 241 -18.39 15.68 12.12
CA VAL A 241 -19.70 15.01 12.16
C VAL A 241 -19.67 13.75 11.30
N PRO A 242 -20.63 12.82 11.47
CA PRO A 242 -20.72 11.65 10.60
C PRO A 242 -20.95 12.04 9.14
N ILE A 243 -20.40 11.23 8.24
CA ILE A 243 -20.75 11.27 6.82
C ILE A 243 -22.26 11.10 6.67
N LYS A 244 -22.89 11.86 5.77
CA LYS A 244 -24.34 11.79 5.55
C LYS A 244 -24.79 10.36 5.24
N GLY A 245 -25.63 9.81 6.12
CA GLY A 245 -26.16 8.44 6.00
C GLY A 245 -25.38 7.39 6.79
N GLU A 246 -24.33 7.80 7.52
CA GLU A 246 -23.57 6.95 8.44
C GLU A 246 -23.74 7.40 9.89
N ASP A 247 -23.68 6.47 10.84
CA ASP A 247 -23.79 6.77 12.27
C ASP A 247 -22.45 7.14 12.92
N LYS A 248 -21.35 6.66 12.35
CA LYS A 248 -19.99 6.83 12.90
C LYS A 248 -19.33 8.06 12.31
N ILE A 249 -18.69 8.85 13.18
CA ILE A 249 -17.75 9.87 12.77
C ILE A 249 -16.48 9.16 12.30
N ARG A 250 -16.18 9.29 11.02
CA ARG A 250 -14.96 8.79 10.39
C ARG A 250 -14.57 9.72 9.25
N GLU A 251 -13.33 9.63 8.85
CA GLU A 251 -12.75 10.27 7.68
C GLU A 251 -13.11 9.54 6.39
N TYR A 252 -13.08 10.28 5.28
CA TYR A 252 -12.82 9.70 3.97
C TYR A 252 -11.31 9.56 3.76
N ASN A 253 -10.93 8.55 2.98
CA ASN A 253 -9.57 8.37 2.50
C ASN A 253 -9.65 8.39 0.97
N TRP A 254 -9.22 9.49 0.36
CA TRP A 254 -9.20 9.65 -1.09
C TRP A 254 -7.78 9.53 -1.59
N VAL A 255 -7.54 8.61 -2.52
CA VAL A 255 -6.19 8.17 -2.88
C VAL A 255 -5.99 8.16 -4.39
N TRP A 256 -4.73 8.26 -4.83
CA TRP A 256 -4.40 8.10 -6.24
C TRP A 256 -4.54 6.64 -6.70
N ALA A 257 -4.03 5.70 -5.90
CA ALA A 257 -4.08 4.27 -6.15
C ALA A 257 -4.94 3.55 -5.08
N PRO A 258 -6.18 3.15 -5.40
CA PRO A 258 -7.06 2.49 -4.43
C PRO A 258 -6.56 1.09 -4.08
N THR A 259 -6.63 0.74 -2.79
CA THR A 259 -6.24 -0.59 -2.28
C THR A 259 -7.44 -1.53 -2.13
N GLY A 260 -8.67 -1.01 -2.28
CA GLY A 260 -9.93 -1.75 -2.21
C GLY A 260 -10.43 -2.02 -0.79
N VAL A 261 -9.69 -1.57 0.22
CA VAL A 261 -10.00 -1.63 1.66
C VAL A 261 -9.46 -0.36 2.33
N ILE A 262 -9.98 0.03 3.50
CA ILE A 262 -9.44 1.18 4.26
C ILE A 262 -8.10 0.78 4.91
N ASN A 263 -7.05 0.71 4.09
CA ASN A 263 -5.67 0.43 4.47
C ASN A 263 -4.75 0.90 3.35
N ILE A 264 -4.10 2.06 3.54
CA ILE A 264 -3.18 2.63 2.55
C ILE A 264 -1.83 1.92 2.53
N HIS A 265 -1.44 1.27 3.64
CA HIS A 265 -0.17 0.57 3.81
C HIS A 265 -0.16 -0.81 3.13
N MET A 266 -0.44 -0.81 1.83
CA MET A 266 -0.40 -1.95 0.94
C MET A 266 0.43 -1.59 -0.31
N PRO A 267 1.77 -1.50 -0.22
CA PRO A 267 2.62 -1.01 -1.31
C PRO A 267 2.51 -1.79 -2.62
N GLU A 268 2.08 -3.05 -2.53
CA GLU A 268 1.74 -3.86 -3.70
C GLU A 268 0.60 -3.28 -4.55
N TYR A 269 -0.24 -2.37 -4.04
CA TYR A 269 -1.33 -1.71 -4.80
C TYR A 269 -1.01 -0.29 -5.26
N TRP A 270 0.07 0.32 -4.75
CA TRP A 270 0.45 1.70 -5.09
C TRP A 270 0.69 1.91 -6.59
N GLY A 271 0.70 3.16 -7.06
CA GLY A 271 0.96 3.46 -8.46
C GLY A 271 2.41 3.20 -8.85
N PHE A 272 2.65 3.03 -10.15
CA PHE A 272 3.99 2.96 -10.74
C PHE A 272 4.39 4.33 -11.29
N VAL A 273 5.45 4.91 -10.74
CA VAL A 273 6.07 6.15 -11.24
C VAL A 273 7.34 5.79 -11.99
N GLN A 274 7.31 5.89 -13.32
CA GLN A 274 8.47 5.66 -14.19
C GLN A 274 9.29 6.94 -14.34
N ILE A 275 10.58 6.88 -14.00
CA ILE A 275 11.50 8.00 -14.24
C ILE A 275 11.81 8.11 -15.73
N SER A 276 11.77 9.32 -16.28
CA SER A 276 12.24 9.62 -17.63
C SER A 276 13.35 10.66 -17.63
N ASP A 277 14.37 10.47 -18.45
CA ASP A 277 15.45 11.45 -18.68
C ASP A 277 15.01 12.71 -19.46
N LYS A 278 13.82 12.67 -20.09
CA LYS A 278 13.27 13.80 -20.83
C LYS A 278 12.80 14.91 -19.90
N VAL A 279 12.96 16.14 -20.37
CA VAL A 279 12.43 17.34 -19.71
C VAL A 279 10.94 17.48 -20.03
N ALA A 280 10.13 17.80 -19.01
CA ALA A 280 8.70 18.00 -19.17
C ALA A 280 8.40 19.01 -20.29
N GLY A 281 7.41 18.72 -21.13
CA GLY A 281 7.04 19.56 -22.27
C GLY A 281 7.94 19.49 -23.50
N THR A 282 9.06 18.74 -23.48
CA THR A 282 9.97 18.59 -24.64
C THR A 282 9.71 17.35 -25.49
N GLY A 283 8.81 16.47 -25.04
CA GLY A 283 8.40 15.25 -25.74
C GLY A 283 7.76 14.24 -24.79
N GLU A 284 7.29 13.13 -25.34
CA GLU A 284 6.62 12.07 -24.56
C GLU A 284 7.51 10.85 -24.40
N THR A 285 7.49 10.24 -23.22
CA THR A 285 8.07 8.93 -22.95
C THR A 285 6.92 7.95 -22.69
N PRO A 286 6.80 6.86 -23.45
CA PRO A 286 5.79 5.85 -23.15
C PRO A 286 6.09 5.17 -21.82
N PHE A 287 5.05 4.94 -21.02
CA PHE A 287 5.17 4.07 -19.86
C PHE A 287 5.44 2.63 -20.32
N VAL A 288 6.42 1.97 -19.71
CA VAL A 288 6.82 0.60 -20.01
C VAL A 288 6.47 -0.26 -18.81
N THR A 289 5.50 -1.15 -18.96
CA THR A 289 5.13 -2.14 -17.93
C THR A 289 6.21 -3.20 -17.81
N ASP A 290 6.59 -3.57 -16.57
CA ASP A 290 7.45 -4.74 -16.34
C ASP A 290 6.55 -6.01 -16.33
N PRO A 291 6.73 -6.95 -17.27
CA PRO A 291 5.95 -8.20 -17.27
C PRO A 291 6.14 -9.04 -16.01
N ASN A 292 7.19 -8.79 -15.21
CA ASN A 292 7.35 -9.44 -13.90
C ASN A 292 6.41 -8.88 -12.82
N ASP A 293 5.74 -7.75 -13.03
CA ASP A 293 4.76 -7.25 -12.04
C ASP A 293 3.58 -8.21 -11.87
N GLU A 294 3.15 -8.89 -12.95
CA GLU A 294 2.16 -9.99 -12.87
C GLU A 294 2.69 -11.20 -12.10
N VAL A 295 4.00 -11.49 -12.22
CA VAL A 295 4.67 -12.56 -11.45
C VAL A 295 4.68 -12.19 -9.96
N LYS A 296 5.06 -10.96 -9.61
CA LYS A 296 5.01 -10.44 -8.22
C LYS A 296 3.58 -10.47 -7.67
N TRP A 297 2.60 -10.10 -8.50
CA TRP A 297 1.19 -10.10 -8.10
C TRP A 297 0.65 -11.51 -7.82
N LEU A 298 1.01 -12.50 -8.65
CA LEU A 298 0.68 -13.89 -8.40
C LEU A 298 1.31 -14.39 -7.09
N LEU A 299 2.59 -14.09 -6.86
CA LEU A 299 3.28 -14.39 -5.60
C LEU A 299 2.57 -13.73 -4.40
N ARG A 300 2.16 -12.46 -4.53
CA ARG A 300 1.39 -11.74 -3.50
C ARG A 300 0.07 -12.41 -3.18
N ASN A 301 -0.68 -12.88 -4.17
CA ASN A 301 -1.93 -13.61 -3.94
C ASN A 301 -1.69 -14.89 -3.14
N LEU A 302 -0.61 -15.64 -3.47
CA LEU A 302 -0.26 -16.84 -2.71
C LEU A 302 0.18 -16.52 -1.29
N TYR A 303 0.87 -15.40 -1.06
CA TYR A 303 1.18 -14.88 0.27
C TYR A 303 -0.10 -14.62 1.09
N TYR A 304 -1.13 -13.97 0.51
CA TYR A 304 -2.41 -13.78 1.22
C TYR A 304 -3.09 -15.10 1.54
N ARG A 305 -3.11 -16.04 0.59
CA ARG A 305 -3.67 -17.38 0.81
C ARG A 305 -2.90 -18.14 1.89
N GLN A 306 -1.59 -17.98 1.96
CA GLN A 306 -0.78 -18.59 3.01
C GLN A 306 -1.09 -18.02 4.39
N ASN A 307 -1.41 -16.72 4.49
CA ASN A 307 -1.86 -16.09 5.72
C ASN A 307 -3.28 -16.57 6.12
N GLU A 308 -4.22 -16.66 5.18
CA GLU A 308 -5.56 -17.21 5.42
C GLU A 308 -5.50 -18.69 5.83
N TYR A 309 -4.62 -19.47 5.21
CA TYR A 309 -4.36 -20.86 5.58
C TYR A 309 -3.83 -20.94 7.02
N ALA A 310 -2.79 -20.18 7.35
CA ALA A 310 -2.23 -20.15 8.70
C ALA A 310 -3.26 -19.73 9.77
N ALA A 311 -4.11 -18.74 9.48
CA ALA A 311 -5.19 -18.33 10.37
C ALA A 311 -6.25 -19.45 10.59
N THR A 312 -6.47 -20.30 9.59
CA THR A 312 -7.49 -21.36 9.63
C THR A 312 -7.00 -22.65 10.30
N PHE A 313 -5.76 -23.04 9.99
CA PHE A 313 -5.17 -24.33 10.38
C PHE A 313 -4.14 -24.22 11.52
N GLY A 314 -3.64 -23.02 11.82
CA GLY A 314 -2.64 -22.78 12.85
C GLY A 314 -1.19 -23.05 12.40
N GLU A 315 -0.99 -23.38 11.13
CA GLU A 315 0.32 -23.64 10.52
C GLU A 315 0.32 -23.21 9.05
N TYR A 316 1.50 -22.98 8.48
CA TYR A 316 1.66 -22.69 7.06
C TYR A 316 1.32 -23.89 6.18
N ALA A 317 0.81 -23.64 4.96
CA ALA A 317 0.49 -24.72 4.05
C ALA A 317 1.76 -25.53 3.70
N PRO A 318 1.73 -26.86 3.80
CA PRO A 318 2.93 -27.68 3.61
C PRO A 318 3.32 -27.86 2.13
N PHE A 319 2.42 -27.57 1.19
CA PHE A 319 2.64 -27.69 -0.25
C PHE A 319 1.80 -26.68 -1.05
N VAL A 320 2.29 -26.25 -2.21
CA VAL A 320 1.66 -25.24 -3.09
C VAL A 320 0.20 -25.56 -3.41
N ALA A 321 -0.16 -26.82 -3.64
CA ALA A 321 -1.52 -27.20 -4.02
C ALA A 321 -2.58 -26.84 -2.96
N ALA A 322 -2.21 -26.74 -1.68
CA ALA A 322 -3.13 -26.28 -0.63
C ALA A 322 -3.50 -24.80 -0.78
N LEU A 323 -2.69 -24.01 -1.50
CA LEU A 323 -2.96 -22.61 -1.86
C LEU A 323 -3.74 -22.46 -3.17
N LYS A 324 -4.09 -23.56 -3.84
CA LYS A 324 -4.92 -23.61 -5.06
C LYS A 324 -4.46 -22.64 -6.17
N PRO A 325 -3.18 -22.64 -6.58
CA PRO A 325 -2.64 -21.70 -7.58
C PRO A 325 -3.36 -21.75 -8.94
N GLU A 326 -4.00 -22.85 -9.29
CA GLU A 326 -4.81 -23.03 -10.50
C GLU A 326 -6.05 -22.13 -10.55
N GLU A 327 -6.49 -21.59 -9.42
CA GLU A 327 -7.53 -20.56 -9.35
C GLU A 327 -6.99 -19.16 -9.69
N LEU A 328 -5.66 -18.98 -9.68
CA LEU A 328 -4.99 -17.69 -9.86
C LEU A 328 -4.28 -17.57 -11.21
N CYS A 329 -3.82 -18.68 -11.79
CA CYS A 329 -3.01 -18.68 -13.00
C CYS A 329 -3.19 -19.95 -13.85
N PRO A 330 -2.79 -19.94 -15.14
CA PRO A 330 -2.83 -21.12 -15.98
C PRO A 330 -2.03 -22.30 -15.39
N ALA A 331 -2.48 -23.53 -15.65
CA ALA A 331 -1.88 -24.75 -15.08
C ALA A 331 -0.38 -24.91 -15.33
N GLU A 332 0.14 -24.46 -16.49
CA GLU A 332 1.58 -24.52 -16.80
C GLU A 332 2.41 -23.55 -15.98
N GLN A 333 1.85 -22.41 -15.57
CA GLN A 333 2.51 -21.47 -14.66
C GLN A 333 2.43 -21.98 -13.22
N ALA A 334 1.27 -22.54 -12.82
CA ALA A 334 1.06 -23.10 -11.50
C ALA A 334 2.09 -24.21 -11.15
N LYS A 335 2.47 -25.04 -12.13
CA LYS A 335 3.48 -26.10 -11.97
C LYS A 335 4.90 -25.58 -11.70
N GLN A 336 5.18 -24.31 -11.98
CA GLN A 336 6.50 -23.71 -11.79
C GLN A 336 6.66 -23.04 -10.42
N ILE A 337 5.56 -22.90 -9.66
CA ILE A 337 5.58 -22.33 -8.32
C ILE A 337 6.20 -23.35 -7.36
N SER A 338 7.19 -22.91 -6.59
CA SER A 338 7.77 -23.70 -5.50
C SER A 338 7.46 -23.05 -4.16
N LEU A 339 7.20 -23.86 -3.13
CA LEU A 339 7.00 -23.43 -1.75
C LEU A 339 8.03 -24.15 -0.87
N PHE A 340 8.79 -23.35 -0.13
CA PHE A 340 9.78 -23.83 0.83
C PHE A 340 9.32 -23.43 2.22
N ASN A 341 9.18 -24.41 3.11
CA ASN A 341 8.81 -24.18 4.50
C ASN A 341 10.00 -24.44 5.43
N THR A 342 10.07 -23.66 6.49
CA THR A 342 10.89 -23.92 7.67
C THR A 342 9.96 -24.00 8.90
N PRO A 343 10.47 -24.33 10.10
CA PRO A 343 9.61 -24.38 11.30
C PRO A 343 8.89 -23.08 11.64
N SER A 344 9.34 -21.92 11.14
CA SER A 344 8.78 -20.61 11.49
C SER A 344 8.59 -19.64 10.32
N MET A 345 8.93 -20.03 9.09
CA MET A 345 8.93 -19.16 7.91
C MET A 345 8.57 -19.95 6.65
N TYR A 346 8.21 -19.23 5.60
CA TYR A 346 8.05 -19.79 4.26
C TYR A 346 8.61 -18.85 3.19
N GLU A 347 8.91 -19.43 2.03
CA GLU A 347 9.27 -18.72 0.81
C GLU A 347 8.54 -19.35 -0.37
N ILE A 348 7.92 -18.53 -1.22
CA ILE A 348 7.29 -18.97 -2.47
C ILE A 348 8.08 -18.37 -3.62
N THR A 349 8.40 -19.18 -4.63
CA THR A 349 9.18 -18.74 -5.78
C THR A 349 8.49 -19.04 -7.09
N LEU A 350 8.69 -18.19 -8.10
CA LEU A 350 8.21 -18.37 -9.46
C LEU A 350 9.23 -17.80 -10.46
N PRO A 351 9.57 -18.51 -11.55
CA PRO A 351 10.43 -17.96 -12.60
C PRO A 351 9.84 -16.70 -13.22
N GLY A 352 10.69 -15.68 -13.36
CA GLY A 352 10.36 -14.44 -14.06
C GLY A 352 10.50 -14.56 -15.57
N THR A 353 10.04 -13.51 -16.25
CA THR A 353 10.19 -13.33 -17.71
C THR A 353 11.58 -12.82 -18.10
N ASP A 354 12.34 -12.31 -17.12
CA ASP A 354 13.70 -11.80 -17.22
C ASP A 354 14.78 -12.88 -17.05
N GLY A 355 14.38 -14.14 -16.85
CA GLY A 355 15.27 -15.27 -16.58
C GLY A 355 15.73 -15.38 -15.13
N ASN A 356 15.31 -14.45 -14.25
CA ASN A 356 15.51 -14.55 -12.81
C ASN A 356 14.44 -15.44 -12.16
N VAL A 357 14.63 -15.75 -10.89
CA VAL A 357 13.59 -16.33 -10.03
C VAL A 357 13.08 -15.22 -9.12
N TRP A 358 11.77 -15.02 -9.09
CA TRP A 358 11.12 -14.10 -8.16
C TRP A 358 10.70 -14.85 -6.91
N HIS A 359 10.84 -14.19 -5.77
CA HIS A 359 10.60 -14.74 -4.45
C HIS A 359 9.59 -13.87 -3.71
N ILE A 360 8.75 -14.47 -2.88
CA ILE A 360 8.02 -13.79 -1.81
C ILE A 360 8.20 -14.54 -0.49
N ARG A 361 8.46 -13.80 0.57
CA ARG A 361 8.70 -14.34 1.92
C ARG A 361 7.46 -14.22 2.82
N GLN A 362 7.47 -14.84 4.00
CA GLN A 362 6.35 -14.82 4.96
C GLN A 362 5.92 -13.44 5.45
N ASP A 363 6.77 -12.42 5.33
CA ASP A 363 6.45 -11.02 5.64
C ASP A 363 6.09 -10.22 4.38
N GLY A 364 5.95 -10.90 3.24
CA GLY A 364 5.55 -10.30 1.99
C GLY A 364 6.68 -9.62 1.23
N MET A 365 7.94 -9.71 1.65
CA MET A 365 9.03 -9.09 0.88
C MET A 365 9.17 -9.78 -0.48
N VAL A 366 9.28 -9.00 -1.56
CA VAL A 366 9.46 -9.51 -2.92
C VAL A 366 10.83 -9.14 -3.46
N TRP A 367 11.56 -10.10 -4.02
CA TRP A 367 12.86 -9.85 -4.65
C TRP A 367 13.15 -10.86 -5.77
N ALA A 368 14.17 -10.56 -6.57
CA ALA A 368 14.66 -11.45 -7.62
C ALA A 368 16.05 -12.01 -7.28
N SER A 369 16.32 -13.26 -7.67
CA SER A 369 17.65 -13.85 -7.67
C SER A 369 18.02 -14.41 -9.04
N LYS A 370 19.31 -14.48 -9.34
CA LYS A 370 19.78 -15.11 -10.57
C LYS A 370 19.57 -16.61 -10.46
N LYS A 371 19.06 -17.20 -11.54
CA LYS A 371 18.82 -18.64 -11.67
C LYS A 371 20.11 -19.46 -11.57
#